data_AF-A0A7G8TEZ7-F1
#
_entry.id   AF-A0A7G8TEZ7-F1
#
_cell.length_a   1.000
_cell.length_b   1.000
_cell.length_c   1.000
_cell.angle_alpha   90.00
_cell.angle_beta   90.00
_cell.angle_gamma   90.00
#
_symmetry.space_group_name_H-M   'P 1'
#
loop_
_entity.id
_entity.type
_entity.pdbx_description
1 polymer ?
#
loop_
_entity_poly.entity_id
_entity_poly.type
_entity_poly.pdbx_seq_one_letter_code
_entity_poly.pdbx_strand_id
1 'polypeptide(L)' 'MKQLNSQNRHADYFSFVPDGEPTLDINLGTEINLLKQIHVKIAVITNASLLWMDDGKNDLMKADWVW' A
#
# COMPACT_ATOMS: atom_id res chain seq x y z
N MET A 1 -13.17 -7.87 -4.18
CA MET A 1 -13.24 -9.35 -4.17
C MET A 1 -14.37 -9.94 -5.01
N LYS A 2 -15.65 -9.54 -4.87
CA LYS A 2 -16.78 -10.17 -5.63
C LYS A 2 -16.55 -10.27 -7.15
N GLN A 3 -16.06 -9.20 -7.78
CA GLN A 3 -15.79 -9.17 -9.23
C GLN A 3 -14.64 -10.08 -9.66
N LEU A 4 -13.59 -10.21 -8.83
CA LEU A 4 -12.48 -11.13 -9.09
C LEU A 4 -12.98 -12.58 -8.98
N ASN A 5 -13.73 -12.89 -7.93
CA ASN A 5 -14.30 -14.22 -7.71
C ASN A 5 -15.26 -14.63 -8.85
N SER A 6 -16.09 -13.71 -9.38
CA SER A 6 -16.98 -14.02 -10.51
C SER A 6 -16.24 -14.34 -11.81
N GLN A 7 -14.97 -13.93 -11.93
CA GLN A 7 -14.10 -14.23 -13.07
C GLN A 7 -13.09 -15.34 -12.76
N ASN A 8 -13.20 -16.01 -11.60
CA ASN A 8 -12.23 -16.98 -11.08
C ASN A 8 -10.78 -16.43 -11.08
N ARG A 9 -10.63 -15.15 -10.71
CA ARG A 9 -9.33 -14.46 -10.60
C ARG A 9 -9.01 -14.17 -9.14
N HIS A 10 -7.73 -14.03 -8.85
CA HIS A 10 -7.20 -13.59 -7.57
C HIS A 10 -6.30 -12.37 -7.77
N ALA A 11 -6.16 -11.54 -6.73
CA ALA A 11 -5.23 -10.41 -6.74
C ALA A 11 -3.99 -10.79 -5.93
N ASP A 12 -2.82 -10.76 -6.55
CA ASP A 12 -1.56 -11.06 -5.84
C ASP A 12 -1.13 -9.89 -4.96
N TYR A 13 -1.37 -8.66 -5.44
CA TYR A 13 -1.05 -7.42 -4.74
C TYR A 13 -2.15 -6.38 -4.91
N PHE A 14 -2.32 -5.54 -3.89
CA PHE A 14 -2.92 -4.22 -4.01
C PHE A 14 -1.82 -3.17 -3.93
N SER A 15 -1.79 -2.26 -4.89
CA SER A 15 -0.77 -1.21 -4.99
C SER A 15 -1.33 0.16 -4.62
N PHE A 16 -0.64 0.90 -3.76
CA PHE A 16 -0.86 2.34 -3.57
C PHE A 16 -0.06 3.12 -4.62
N VAL A 17 -0.78 3.80 -5.51
CA VAL A 17 -0.21 4.60 -6.60
C VAL A 17 -1.01 5.90 -6.75
N PRO A 18 -0.81 6.89 -5.85
CA PRO A 18 -1.49 8.17 -5.96
C PRO A 18 -0.87 9.05 -7.05
N ASP A 19 -1.59 10.09 -7.47
CA ASP A 19 -1.04 11.20 -8.25
C ASP A 19 -0.18 12.10 -7.33
N GLY A 20 0.92 11.56 -6.82
CA GLY A 20 1.79 12.19 -5.83
C GLY A 20 2.66 11.19 -5.05
N GLU A 21 3.32 11.65 -4.00
CA GLU A 21 4.10 10.78 -3.11
C GLU A 21 3.18 10.20 -2.02
N PRO A 22 3.00 8.87 -1.90
CA PRO A 22 2.09 8.26 -0.93
C PRO A 22 2.43 8.60 0.53
N THR A 23 3.70 8.84 0.86
CA THR A 23 4.10 9.21 2.23
C THR A 23 3.64 10.60 2.69
N LEU A 24 3.01 11.39 1.80
CA LEU A 24 2.31 12.63 2.19
C LEU A 24 0.93 12.37 2.82
N ASP A 25 0.37 11.17 2.64
CA ASP A 25 -0.90 10.81 3.27
C ASP A 25 -0.66 10.36 4.71
N ILE A 26 -1.13 11.16 5.66
CA ILE A 26 -1.05 10.87 7.10
C ILE A 26 -1.78 9.58 7.49
N ASN A 27 -2.68 9.07 6.63
CA ASN A 27 -3.42 7.83 6.88
C ASN A 27 -2.82 6.60 6.18
N LEU A 28 -1.74 6.74 5.39
CA LEU A 28 -1.16 5.64 4.61
C LEU A 28 -0.97 4.38 5.45
N GLY A 29 -0.30 4.50 6.60
CA GLY A 29 -0.07 3.35 7.46
C GLY A 29 -1.34 2.73 8.06
N THR A 30 -2.37 3.55 8.32
CA THR A 30 -3.67 3.08 8.81
C THR A 30 -4.39 2.29 7.72
N GLU A 31 -4.41 2.82 6.49
CA GLU A 31 -5.03 2.17 5.33
C GLU A 31 -4.36 0.84 4.99
N ILE A 32 -3.02 0.79 5.00
CA ILE A 32 -2.26 -0.46 4.80
C ILE A 32 -2.69 -1.51 5.84
N ASN A 33 -2.76 -1.14 7.12
CA ASN A 33 -3.13 -2.07 8.20
C ASN A 33 -4.58 -2.57 8.07
N LEU A 34 -5.50 -1.73 7.63
CA LEU A 34 -6.89 -2.14 7.38
C LEU A 34 -6.96 -3.13 6.20
N LEU A 35 -6.25 -2.85 5.10
CA LEU A 35 -6.27 -3.71 3.92
C LEU A 35 -5.57 -5.06 4.13
N LYS A 36 -4.57 -5.14 5.03
CA LYS A 36 -3.93 -6.42 5.39
C LYS A 36 -4.91 -7.49 5.87
N GLN A 37 -6.05 -7.11 6.42
CA GLN A 37 -7.11 -8.03 6.85
C GLN A 37 -7.73 -8.82 5.67
N ILE A 38 -7.56 -8.34 4.44
CA ILE A 38 -8.06 -8.97 3.21
C ILE A 38 -7.14 -10.10 2.73
N HIS A 39 -5.96 -10.29 3.34
CA HIS A 39 -4.98 -11.33 3.00
C HIS A 39 -4.43 -11.25 1.55
N VAL A 40 -4.41 -10.05 0.98
CA VAL A 40 -3.72 -9.72 -0.27
C VAL A 40 -2.50 -8.87 0.08
N LYS A 41 -1.36 -9.12 -0.58
CA LYS A 41 -0.13 -8.38 -0.29
C LYS A 41 -0.28 -6.91 -0.69
N ILE A 42 0.37 -6.02 0.05
CA ILE A 42 0.32 -4.58 -0.21
C ILE A 42 1.66 -4.13 -0.79
N ALA A 43 1.60 -3.46 -1.94
CA ALA A 43 2.72 -2.77 -2.55
C ALA A 43 2.53 -1.26 -2.46
N VAL A 44 3.61 -0.51 -2.22
CA VAL A 44 3.60 0.96 -2.30
C VAL A 44 4.66 1.38 -3.30
N ILE A 45 4.29 2.25 -4.23
CA ILE A 45 5.23 2.85 -5.19
C ILE A 45 5.53 4.27 -4.69
N THR A 46 6.78 4.54 -4.32
CA THR A 46 7.25 5.81 -3.78
C THR A 46 8.34 6.40 -4.68
N ASN A 47 8.40 7.72 -4.78
CA ASN A 47 9.53 8.40 -5.44
C ASN A 47 10.72 8.61 -4.47
N ALA A 48 10.60 8.11 -3.24
CA ALA A 48 11.60 8.17 -2.17
C ALA A 48 12.00 9.58 -1.68
N SER A 49 11.32 10.65 -2.12
CA SER A 49 11.67 12.04 -1.78
C SER A 49 11.54 12.38 -0.28
N LEU A 50 10.72 11.61 0.45
CA LEU A 50 10.42 11.84 1.88
C LEU A 50 10.93 10.75 2.82
N LEU A 51 11.85 9.88 2.38
CA LEU A 51 12.40 8.80 3.23
C LEU A 51 13.19 9.29 4.46
N TRP A 52 13.55 10.58 4.50
CA TRP A 52 14.18 11.22 5.65
C TRP A 52 13.18 11.50 6.79
N MET A 53 11.88 11.47 6.50
CA MET A 53 10.82 11.63 7.49
C MET A 53 10.48 10.27 8.09
N ASP A 54 10.80 10.09 9.38
CA ASP A 54 10.64 8.81 10.06
C ASP A 54 9.19 8.29 10.00
N ASP A 55 8.19 9.17 10.08
CA ASP A 55 6.77 8.79 10.00
C ASP A 55 6.41 8.15 8.66
N GLY A 56 6.80 8.78 7.54
CA GLY A 56 6.56 8.23 6.20
C GLY A 56 7.28 6.90 5.99
N LYS A 57 8.51 6.79 6.50
CA LYS A 57 9.28 5.54 6.47
C LYS A 57 8.61 4.44 7.31
N ASN A 58 8.12 4.76 8.50
CA ASN A 58 7.41 3.82 9.37
C ASN A 58 6.11 3.31 8.73
N ASP A 59 5.43 4.17 7.95
CA ASP A 59 4.25 3.77 7.19
C ASP A 59 4.60 2.86 6.01
N LEU A 60 5.66 3.18 5.25
CA LEU A 60 6.15 2.31 4.16
C LEU A 60 6.58 0.93 4.68
N MET A 61 7.18 0.85 5.87
CA MET A 61 7.55 -0.42 6.50
C MET A 61 6.36 -1.34 6.81
N LYS A 62 5.13 -0.82 6.77
CA LYS A 62 3.92 -1.65 6.89
C LYS A 62 3.59 -2.35 5.58
N ALA A 63 4.08 -1.91 4.43
CA ALA A 63 3.83 -2.59 3.15
C ALA A 63 4.63 -3.91 3.04
N ASP A 64 4.14 -4.84 2.22
CA ASP A 64 4.86 -6.09 1.92
C ASP A 64 5.93 -5.88 0.83
N TRP A 65 5.76 -4.84 0.02
CA TRP A 65 6.70 -4.43 -1.02
C TRP A 65 6.72 -2.90 -1.15
N VAL A 66 7.92 -2.32 -1.25
CA VAL A 66 8.11 -0.90 -1.53
C VAL A 66 8.98 -0.80 -2.78
N TRP A 67 8.48 -0.12 -3.81
CA TRP A 67 9.19 0.16 -5.06
C TRP A 67 9.52 1.64 -5.17
#